data_AF-A0A357BTT4-F1
#
_entry.id   AF-A0A357BTT4-F1
#
_cell.length_a   1.000
_cell.length_b   1.000
_cell.length_c   1.000
_cell.angle_alpha   90.00
_cell.angle_beta   90.00
_cell.angle_gamma   90.00
#
_symmetry.space_group_name_H-M   'P 1'
#
loop_
_entity.id
_entity.type
_entity.pdbx_description
1 polymer ?
#
loop_
_entity_poly.entity_id
_entity_poly.type
_entity_poly.pdbx_seq_one_letter_code
_entity_poly.pdbx_strand_id
1 'polypeptide(L)' 'MLVRRLKLKMTTQDIKDNAQLFGEGGLGLDSIDALELVVGLQKEFGVSITDKAVAEKVLVSVNTIADFIEGRK' A
#
# COMPACT_ATOMS: atom_id res chain seq x y z
N MET A 1 3.41 -9.45 2.97
CA MET A 1 2.31 -8.75 3.66
C MET A 1 1.28 -8.23 2.64
N LEU A 2 1.68 -7.30 1.77
CA LEU A 2 0.86 -6.75 0.67
C LEU A 2 0.20 -7.79 -0.25
N VAL A 3 0.98 -8.63 -0.94
CA VAL A 3 0.46 -9.63 -1.91
C VAL A 3 -0.57 -10.58 -1.31
N ARG A 4 -0.36 -11.02 -0.06
CA ARG A 4 -1.27 -11.95 0.61
C ARG A 4 -2.56 -11.27 1.09
N ARG A 5 -2.49 -10.02 1.56
CA ARG A 5 -3.69 -9.28 1.96
C ARG A 5 -4.55 -8.89 0.77
N LEU A 6 -3.92 -8.37 -0.28
CA LEU A 6 -4.59 -7.89 -1.49
C LEU A 6 -4.94 -8.99 -2.49
N LYS A 7 -4.70 -10.26 -2.14
CA LYS A 7 -4.94 -11.44 -2.99
C LYS A 7 -4.42 -11.27 -4.43
N LEU A 8 -3.27 -10.60 -4.56
CA LEU A 8 -2.69 -10.31 -5.87
C LEU A 8 -2.27 -11.63 -6.52
N LYS A 9 -2.58 -11.80 -7.81
CA LYS A 9 -2.23 -12.99 -8.60
C LYS A 9 -0.73 -13.05 -8.98
N MET A 10 0.09 -12.15 -8.43
CA MET A 10 1.52 -12.03 -8.70
C MET A 10 2.33 -12.23 -7.42
N THR A 11 3.59 -12.62 -7.54
CA THR A 11 4.48 -12.80 -6.39
C THR A 11 5.08 -11.47 -5.94
N THR A 12 5.51 -11.39 -4.68
CA THR A 12 6.16 -10.18 -4.12
C THR A 12 7.42 -9.77 -4.88
N GLN A 13 8.04 -10.68 -5.63
CA GLN A 13 9.23 -10.43 -6.45
C GLN A 13 8.90 -9.80 -7.80
N ASP A 14 7.65 -9.96 -8.26
CA ASP A 14 7.17 -9.42 -9.54
C ASP A 14 6.72 -7.95 -9.39
N ILE A 15 6.34 -7.57 -8.16
CA ILE A 15 6.00 -6.20 -7.81
C ILE A 15 7.28 -5.41 -7.61
N LYS A 16 7.52 -4.45 -8.49
CA LYS A 16 8.60 -3.47 -8.28
C LYS A 16 8.24 -2.56 -7.11
N ASP A 17 9.23 -2.21 -6.28
CA ASP A 17 9.00 -1.38 -5.11
C ASP A 17 8.47 0.03 -5.46
N ASN A 18 8.83 0.52 -6.65
CA ASN A 18 8.39 1.79 -7.24
C ASN A 18 7.17 1.65 -8.17
N ALA A 19 6.57 0.47 -8.28
CA ALA A 19 5.36 0.30 -9.08
C ALA A 19 4.19 1.05 -8.45
N GLN A 20 3.36 1.67 -9.28
CA GLN A 20 2.11 2.25 -8.81
C GLN A 20 1.18 1.14 -8.32
N LEU A 21 0.57 1.32 -7.15
CA LEU A 21 -0.40 0.37 -6.62
C LEU A 21 -1.79 0.62 -7.23
N PHE A 22 -2.13 1.89 -7.48
CA PHE A 22 -3.42 2.34 -8.02
C PHE A 22 -3.26 2.93 -9.42
N GLY A 23 -4.35 2.87 -10.21
CA GLY A 23 -4.43 3.46 -11.55
C GLY A 23 -4.09 2.51 -12.71
N GLU A 24 -4.34 2.98 -13.94
CA GLU A 24 -4.02 2.24 -15.17
C GLU A 24 -2.50 2.11 -15.34
N GLY A 25 -1.97 0.89 -15.24
CA GLY A 25 -0.54 0.58 -15.28
C GLY A 25 0.07 0.18 -13.93
N GLY A 26 -0.71 0.25 -12.85
CA GLY A 26 -0.32 -0.23 -11.53
C GLY A 26 -0.77 -1.68 -11.24
N LEU A 27 -0.95 -2.00 -9.96
CA LEU A 27 -1.50 -3.28 -9.51
C LEU A 27 -3.02 -3.42 -9.73
N GLY A 28 -3.68 -2.35 -10.17
CA GLY A 28 -5.12 -2.33 -10.41
C GLY A 28 -5.93 -2.40 -9.12
N LEU A 29 -5.40 -1.84 -8.02
CA LEU A 29 -6.13 -1.76 -6.76
C LEU A 29 -7.25 -0.72 -6.84
N ASP A 30 -8.37 -1.03 -6.19
CA ASP A 30 -9.51 -0.14 -6.09
C ASP A 30 -9.56 0.57 -4.72
N SER A 31 -10.46 1.54 -4.57
CA SER A 31 -10.65 2.29 -3.32
C SER A 31 -10.93 1.40 -2.09
N ILE A 32 -11.45 0.19 -2.28
CA ILE A 32 -11.70 -0.79 -1.21
C ILE A 32 -10.38 -1.42 -0.75
N ASP A 33 -9.52 -1.81 -1.69
CA ASP A 33 -8.21 -2.38 -1.39
C ASP A 33 -7.32 -1.39 -0.63
N ALA A 34 -7.41 -0.10 -0.97
CA ALA A 34 -6.74 0.97 -0.25
C ALA A 34 -7.10 0.97 1.25
N LEU A 35 -8.40 0.82 1.55
CA LEU A 35 -8.89 0.80 2.92
C LEU A 35 -8.39 -0.44 3.67
N GLU A 36 -8.44 -1.62 3.05
CA GLU A 36 -7.89 -2.84 3.64
C GLU A 36 -6.39 -2.73 3.90
N LEU A 37 -5.65 -2.05 3.01
CA LEU A 37 -4.24 -1.75 3.20
C LEU A 37 -4.01 -0.90 4.44
N VAL A 38 -4.71 0.23 4.56
CA VAL A 38 -4.60 1.14 5.72
C VAL A 38 -4.92 0.40 7.03
N VAL A 39 -6.00 -0.38 7.05
CA VAL A 39 -6.38 -1.16 8.23
C VAL A 39 -5.34 -2.25 8.52
N GLY A 40 -4.77 -2.86 7.48
CA GLY A 40 -3.69 -3.83 7.60
C GLY A 40 -2.43 -3.22 8.20
N LEU A 41 -2.05 -2.02 7.76
CA LEU A 41 -0.92 -1.25 8.28
C LEU A 41 -1.12 -0.89 9.75
N GLN A 42 -2.32 -0.47 10.12
CA GLN A 42 -2.67 -0.18 11.51
C GLN A 42 -2.58 -1.42 12.39
N LYS A 43 -3.10 -2.56 11.94
CA LYS A 43 -3.10 -3.80 12.73
C LYS A 43 -1.73 -4.44 12.87
N GLU A 44 -0.89 -4.33 11.84
CA GLU A 44 0.40 -5.05 11.80
C GLU A 44 1.58 -4.19 12.24
N PHE A 45 1.53 -2.88 11.95
CA PHE A 45 2.59 -1.93 12.29
C PHE A 45 2.15 -0.86 13.30
N GLY A 46 0.88 -0.79 13.69
CA GLY A 46 0.37 0.24 14.60
C GLY A 46 0.20 1.62 13.94
N VAL A 47 0.31 1.68 12.61
CA VAL A 47 0.33 2.92 11.83
C VAL A 47 -1.07 3.26 11.32
N SER A 48 -1.62 4.41 11.69
CA SER A 48 -2.98 4.83 11.29
C SER A 48 -2.96 5.98 10.29
N ILE A 49 -3.57 5.78 9.12
CA ILE A 49 -3.75 6.81 8.09
C ILE A 49 -5.22 7.23 8.11
N THR A 50 -5.52 8.37 8.74
CA THR A 50 -6.88 8.92 8.82
C THR A 50 -7.17 9.96 7.75
N ASP A 51 -6.13 10.59 7.20
CA ASP A 51 -6.26 11.65 6.21
C ASP A 51 -6.17 11.09 4.79
N LYS A 52 -7.19 11.39 3.97
CA LYS A 52 -7.26 10.92 2.59
C LYS A 52 -6.07 11.42 1.76
N ALA A 53 -5.63 12.66 1.95
CA ALA A 53 -4.51 13.21 1.20
C ALA A 53 -3.18 12.55 1.60
N VAL A 54 -3.07 12.07 2.85
CA VAL A 54 -1.93 11.25 3.29
C VAL A 54 -2.01 9.86 2.68
N ALA A 55 -3.20 9.23 2.68
CA ALA A 55 -3.40 7.92 2.05
C ALA A 55 -3.03 7.97 0.56
N GLU A 56 -3.45 8.99 -0.18
CA GLU A 56 -3.12 9.17 -1.60
C GLU A 56 -1.61 9.36 -1.85
N LYS A 57 -0.85 9.87 -0.87
CA LYS A 57 0.62 10.02 -0.96
C LYS A 57 1.37 8.77 -0.53
N VAL A 58 0.88 8.07 0.50
CA VAL A 58 1.53 6.88 1.08
C VAL A 58 1.25 5.65 0.21
N LEU A 59 0.00 5.48 -0.22
CA LEU A 59 -0.46 4.33 -1.00
C LEU A 59 -0.11 4.44 -2.49
N VAL A 60 0.96 5.15 -2.86
CA VAL A 60 1.40 5.26 -4.26
C VAL A 60 2.15 4.00 -4.69
N SER A 61 3.10 3.54 -3.87
CA SER A 61 4.03 2.45 -4.17
C SER A 61 4.36 1.66 -2.90
N VAL A 62 4.99 0.50 -3.05
CA VAL A 62 5.47 -0.28 -1.89
C VAL A 62 6.52 0.52 -1.11
N ASN A 63 7.41 1.24 -1.80
CA ASN A 63 8.42 2.09 -1.16
C ASN A 63 7.81 3.20 -0.32
N THR A 64 6.79 3.92 -0.81
CA THR A 64 6.15 4.99 -0.03
C THR A 64 5.41 4.45 1.20
N ILE A 65 4.84 3.24 1.11
CA ILE A 65 4.26 2.55 2.27
C ILE A 65 5.37 2.17 3.26
N ALA A 66 6.48 1.61 2.79
CA ALA A 66 7.61 1.22 3.62
C ALA A 66 8.24 2.43 4.32
N ASP A 67 8.50 3.53 3.60
CA ASP A 67 9.01 4.79 4.15
C ASP A 67 8.10 5.35 5.25
N PHE A 68 6.78 5.22 5.07
CA PHE A 68 5.79 5.64 6.06
C PHE A 68 5.80 4.75 7.31
N ILE A 69 5.97 3.44 7.15
CA ILE A 69 6.08 2.49 8.27
C ILE A 69 7.41 2.68 9.03
N GLU A 70 8.52 2.83 8.31
CA GLU A 70 9.86 2.98 8.89
C GLU A 70 10.06 4.34 9.59
N GLY A 71 9.08 5.24 9.52
CA GLY A 71 9.15 6.54 10.17
C GLY A 71 10.18 7.46 9.53
N ARG A 72 10.47 7.27 8.24
CA ARG A 72 11.38 8.16 7.49
C ARG A 72 10.75 9.52 7.14
N LYS A 73 9.50 9.77 7.53
CA LYS A 73 8.94 11.11 7.77
C LYS A 73 7.60 11.05 8.50
#